data_AF-A0A916TVK5-F1
#
_entry.id   AF-A0A916TVK5-F1
#
_cell.length_a   1.000
_cell.length_b   1.000
_cell.length_c   1.000
_cell.angle_alpha   90.00
_cell.angle_beta   90.00
_cell.angle_gamma   90.00
#
_symmetry.space_group_name_H-M   'P 1'
#
loop_
_entity.id
_entity.type
_entity.pdbx_description
1 polymer ?
#
loop_
_entity_poly.entity_id
_entity_poly.type
_entity_poly.pdbx_seq_one_letter_code
_entity_poly.pdbx_strand_id
1 'polypeptide(L)'
;MPKRGQPTRKDEAEARRSQILDQAIRLIGFKGYRGFTLQQLASQCGLTNGGVLYHFPSKEDVLTGVLGELERRMVKGIMTHIGGTVGIPGEGPLSRDVVLQIMRGMLSQTSAEAEVIRLLTMLQIEALDPDHPAHERIMQNSRSTFDRFSALFEPLCHDPRVVARQALAMMNGLYLLWLEDPCFDLIVEWDRAIEKLLPDNVRGKGE
;
A
#
# COMPACT_ATOMS: atom_id res chain seq x y z
N MET A 1 -4.93 40.82 -6.92
CA MET A 1 -4.70 39.36 -6.93
C MET A 1 -3.19 39.13 -6.93
N PRO A 2 -2.59 38.41 -5.97
CA PRO A 2 -1.15 38.17 -6.01
C PRO A 2 -0.81 37.14 -7.11
N LYS A 3 0.26 37.41 -7.86
CA LYS A 3 0.79 36.54 -8.92
C LYS A 3 1.30 35.23 -8.30
N ARG A 4 0.88 34.07 -8.81
CA ARG A 4 1.54 32.77 -8.54
C ARG A 4 3.04 32.93 -8.85
N GLY A 5 3.90 32.78 -7.83
CA GLY A 5 5.36 32.84 -8.00
C GLY A 5 5.86 31.72 -8.90
N GLN A 6 6.90 31.98 -9.69
CA GLN A 6 7.55 30.96 -10.53
C GLN A 6 8.10 29.82 -9.66
N PRO A 7 8.06 28.56 -10.12
CA PRO A 7 8.63 27.42 -9.41
C PRO A 7 10.11 27.65 -9.10
N THR A 8 10.55 27.28 -7.90
CA THR A 8 11.98 27.32 -7.56
C THR A 8 12.71 26.13 -8.19
N ARG A 9 14.04 26.23 -8.32
CA ARG A 9 14.89 25.10 -8.76
C ARG A 9 14.72 23.85 -7.88
N LYS A 10 14.35 24.04 -6.61
CA LYS A 10 14.04 22.95 -5.67
C LYS A 10 12.71 22.29 -6.03
N ASP A 11 11.67 23.07 -6.31
CA ASP A 11 10.36 22.55 -6.72
C ASP A 11 10.46 21.75 -8.03
N GLU A 12 11.27 22.23 -8.98
CA GLU A 12 11.53 21.51 -10.24
C GLU A 12 12.27 20.18 -10.02
N ALA A 13 13.24 20.16 -9.10
CA ALA A 13 13.97 18.95 -8.75
C ALA A 13 13.08 17.92 -8.02
N GLU A 14 12.19 18.38 -7.14
CA GLU A 14 11.21 17.53 -6.46
C GLU A 14 10.17 16.97 -7.42
N ALA A 15 9.64 17.80 -8.33
CA ALA A 15 8.72 17.35 -9.38
C ALA A 15 9.38 16.31 -10.29
N ARG A 16 10.65 16.51 -10.64
CA ARG A 16 11.42 15.54 -11.43
C ARG A 16 11.62 14.23 -10.68
N ARG A 17 11.97 14.31 -9.39
CA ARG A 17 12.12 13.13 -8.53
C ARG A 17 10.82 12.33 -8.44
N SER A 18 9.67 13.00 -8.29
CA SER A 18 8.35 12.36 -8.27
C SER A 18 8.06 11.65 -9.59
N GLN A 19 8.32 12.31 -10.73
CA GLN A 19 8.12 11.71 -12.06
C GLN A 19 8.94 10.43 -12.24
N ILE A 20 10.20 10.43 -11.77
CA ILE A 20 11.06 9.24 -11.84
C ILE A 20 10.49 8.10 -10.99
N LEU A 21 9.99 8.39 -9.78
CA LEU A 21 9.38 7.39 -8.92
C LEU A 21 8.09 6.81 -9.51
N ASP A 22 7.25 7.65 -10.12
CA ASP A 22 6.02 7.19 -10.79
C ASP A 22 6.33 6.19 -11.92
N GLN A 23 7.35 6.47 -12.73
CA GLN A 23 7.76 5.56 -13.79
C GLN A 23 8.44 4.30 -13.25
N ALA A 24 9.22 4.43 -12.18
CA ALA A 24 9.85 3.29 -11.52
C ALA A 24 8.81 2.36 -10.89
N ILE A 25 7.74 2.89 -10.27
CA ILE A 25 6.63 2.11 -9.71
C ILE A 25 6.03 1.19 -10.78
N ARG A 26 5.70 1.77 -11.94
CA ARG A 26 5.16 1.01 -13.09
C ARG A 26 6.16 -0.03 -13.59
N LEU A 27 7.40 0.37 -13.87
CA LEU A 27 8.42 -0.53 -14.41
C LEU A 27 8.70 -1.72 -13.49
N ILE A 28 8.88 -1.48 -12.20
CA ILE A 28 9.12 -2.53 -11.22
C ILE A 28 7.87 -3.40 -11.05
N GLY A 29 6.67 -2.81 -11.03
CA GLY A 29 5.42 -3.57 -10.96
C GLY A 29 5.23 -4.54 -12.14
N PHE A 30 5.64 -4.15 -13.35
CA PHE A 30 5.51 -5.01 -14.53
C PHE A 30 6.67 -5.96 -14.77
N LYS A 31 7.91 -5.56 -14.44
CA LYS A 31 9.13 -6.32 -14.79
C LYS A 31 9.85 -6.93 -13.60
N GLY A 32 9.43 -6.61 -12.39
CA GLY A 32 10.19 -6.89 -11.17
C GLY A 32 11.41 -5.98 -11.04
N TYR A 33 11.99 -5.95 -9.85
CA TYR A 33 13.22 -5.22 -9.58
C TYR A 33 14.35 -5.74 -10.46
N ARG A 34 14.49 -7.06 -10.64
CA ARG A 34 15.57 -7.63 -11.46
C ARG A 34 15.41 -7.31 -12.94
N GLY A 35 14.18 -7.28 -13.46
CA GLY A 35 13.90 -7.13 -14.89
C GLY A 35 13.93 -5.69 -15.44
N PHE A 36 13.90 -4.66 -14.59
CA PHE A 36 14.04 -3.27 -15.08
C PHE A 36 15.49 -2.78 -15.10
N THR A 37 15.77 -1.77 -15.93
CA THR A 37 17.09 -1.11 -15.98
C THR A 37 16.95 0.41 -15.82
N LEU A 38 18.02 1.06 -15.32
CA LEU A 38 18.09 2.52 -15.24
C LEU A 38 17.94 3.19 -16.62
N GLN A 39 18.38 2.52 -17.69
CA GLN A 39 18.19 2.98 -19.06
C GLN A 39 16.73 3.00 -19.48
N GLN A 40 15.98 1.93 -19.21
CA GLN A 40 14.55 1.90 -19.48
C GLN A 40 13.83 3.00 -18.69
N LEU A 41 14.18 3.18 -17.41
CA LEU A 41 13.62 4.23 -16.57
C LEU A 41 13.93 5.63 -17.12
N ALA A 42 15.18 5.88 -17.51
CA ALA A 42 15.59 7.15 -18.10
C ALA A 42 14.80 7.46 -19.38
N SER A 43 14.66 6.47 -20.27
CA SER A 43 13.86 6.61 -21.50
C SER A 43 12.39 6.94 -21.21
N GLN A 44 11.75 6.27 -20.24
CA GLN A 44 10.36 6.55 -19.84
C GLN A 44 10.18 7.95 -19.24
N CYS A 45 11.22 8.48 -18.60
CA CYS A 45 11.22 9.83 -18.03
C CYS A 45 11.59 10.93 -19.03
N GLY A 46 12.03 10.58 -20.24
CA GLY A 46 12.61 11.53 -21.20
C GLY A 46 13.95 12.11 -20.73
N LEU A 47 14.74 11.31 -20.00
CA LEU A 47 16.02 11.67 -19.40
C LEU A 47 17.16 10.82 -19.96
N THR A 48 18.39 11.25 -19.72
CA THR A 48 19.58 10.41 -19.87
C THR A 48 19.80 9.56 -18.62
N ASN A 49 20.63 8.51 -18.70
CA ASN A 49 21.06 7.74 -17.52
C ASN A 49 21.67 8.65 -16.45
N GLY A 50 22.55 9.58 -16.86
CA GLY A 50 23.13 10.56 -15.94
C GLY A 50 22.08 11.47 -15.29
N GLY A 51 21.02 11.82 -16.02
CA GLY A 51 19.90 12.59 -15.48
C GLY A 51 19.11 11.86 -14.40
N VAL A 52 18.90 10.54 -14.54
CA VAL A 52 18.30 9.73 -13.46
C VAL A 52 19.27 9.59 -12.29
N LEU A 53 20.55 9.29 -12.57
CA LEU A 53 21.58 9.10 -11.56
C LEU A 53 21.84 10.34 -10.69
N TYR A 54 21.59 11.54 -11.24
CA TYR A 54 21.62 12.78 -10.48
C TYR A 54 20.60 12.79 -9.33
N HIS A 55 19.44 12.16 -9.50
CA HIS A 55 18.39 12.09 -8.48
C HIS A 55 18.46 10.81 -7.64
N PHE A 56 18.90 9.71 -8.23
CA PHE A 56 19.00 8.39 -7.60
C PHE A 56 20.33 7.75 -7.99
N PRO A 57 21.36 7.80 -7.11
CA PRO A 57 22.72 7.39 -7.44
C PRO A 57 22.87 5.94 -7.89
N SER A 58 21.91 5.07 -7.56
CA SER A 58 21.89 3.67 -7.97
C SER A 58 20.48 3.15 -8.24
N LYS A 59 20.41 1.92 -8.79
CA LYS A 59 19.16 1.18 -8.95
C LYS A 59 18.52 0.85 -7.60
N GLU A 60 19.32 0.63 -6.56
CA GLU A 60 18.86 0.41 -5.19
C GLU A 60 18.29 1.69 -4.56
N ASP A 61 18.88 2.85 -4.87
CA ASP A 61 18.34 4.14 -4.42
C ASP A 61 16.97 4.43 -5.05
N VAL A 62 16.78 4.04 -6.33
CA VAL A 62 15.46 4.10 -6.98
C VAL A 62 14.46 3.23 -6.22
N LEU A 63 14.80 1.96 -5.97
CA LEU A 63 13.94 1.04 -5.20
C LEU A 63 13.63 1.59 -3.80
N THR A 64 14.64 2.15 -3.13
CA THR A 64 14.50 2.74 -1.80
C THR A 64 13.51 3.91 -1.82
N GLY A 65 13.64 4.79 -2.82
CA GLY A 65 12.73 5.89 -3.05
C GLY A 65 11.31 5.43 -3.40
N VAL A 66 11.17 4.38 -4.20
CA VAL A 66 9.88 3.77 -4.56
C VAL A 66 9.15 3.24 -3.33
N LEU A 67 9.85 2.47 -2.49
CA LEU A 67 9.27 1.95 -1.24
C LEU A 67 8.86 3.09 -0.28
N GLY A 68 9.67 4.15 -0.17
CA GLY A 68 9.29 5.32 0.64
C GLY A 68 8.07 6.08 0.08
N GLU A 69 7.95 6.14 -1.25
CA GLU A 69 6.78 6.71 -1.91
C GLU A 69 5.52 5.86 -1.69
N LEU A 70 5.65 4.52 -1.71
CA LEU A 70 4.56 3.61 -1.35
C LEU A 70 4.06 3.84 0.07
N GLU A 71 4.97 3.88 1.04
CA GLU A 71 4.66 4.17 2.45
C GLU A 71 3.93 5.52 2.58
N ARG A 72 4.43 6.56 1.90
CA ARG A 72 3.80 7.88 1.89
C ARG A 72 2.38 7.85 1.33
N ARG A 73 2.14 7.14 0.22
CA ARG A 73 0.80 7.01 -0.38
C ARG A 73 -0.15 6.25 0.53
N MET A 74 0.29 5.16 1.14
CA MET A 74 -0.51 4.39 2.09
C MET A 74 -0.89 5.24 3.31
N VAL A 75 0.07 5.92 3.94
CA VAL A 75 -0.19 6.79 5.10
C VAL A 75 -1.16 7.91 4.73
N LYS A 76 -0.95 8.55 3.57
CA LYS A 76 -1.86 9.60 3.08
C LYS A 76 -3.28 9.05 2.91
N GLY A 77 -3.44 7.89 2.29
CA GLY A 77 -4.74 7.24 2.12
C GLY A 77 -5.41 6.98 3.47
N ILE A 78 -4.72 6.31 4.39
CA ILE A 78 -5.25 6.03 5.74
C ILE A 78 -5.72 7.32 6.43
N MET A 79 -4.90 8.38 6.41
CA MET A 79 -5.24 9.66 7.05
C MET A 79 -6.44 10.35 6.39
N THR A 80 -6.53 10.33 5.06
CA THR A 80 -7.70 10.88 4.35
C THR A 80 -8.99 10.16 4.73
N HIS A 81 -8.96 8.84 4.87
CA HIS A 81 -10.15 8.06 5.24
C HIS A 81 -10.55 8.23 6.70
N ILE A 82 -9.58 8.18 7.62
CA ILE A 82 -9.84 8.36 9.05
C ILE A 82 -10.35 9.79 9.32
N GLY A 83 -9.65 10.80 8.83
CA GLY A 83 -10.01 12.20 9.07
C GLY A 83 -11.25 12.67 8.32
N GLY A 84 -11.57 12.07 7.17
CA GLY A 84 -12.68 12.48 6.32
C GLY A 84 -13.98 11.70 6.50
N THR A 85 -13.92 10.44 6.96
CA THR A 85 -15.08 9.52 6.91
C THR A 85 -15.38 8.84 8.24
N VAL A 86 -14.34 8.47 9.01
CA VAL A 86 -14.52 7.76 10.29
C VAL A 86 -14.57 8.73 11.49
N GLY A 87 -13.99 9.92 11.34
CA GLY A 87 -13.73 10.84 12.45
C GLY A 87 -12.49 10.39 13.24
N ILE A 88 -11.89 11.30 14.01
CA ILE A 88 -10.80 10.93 14.93
C ILE A 88 -11.42 10.03 16.00
N PRO A 89 -10.99 8.76 16.14
CA PRO A 89 -11.53 7.89 17.19
C PRO A 89 -11.34 8.52 18.57
N GLY A 90 -12.35 8.41 19.43
CA GLY A 90 -12.22 8.78 20.84
C GLY A 90 -11.23 7.86 21.57
N GLU A 91 -10.94 8.19 22.83
CA GLU A 91 -10.14 7.31 23.69
C GLU A 91 -10.93 6.02 24.00
N GLY A 92 -10.46 4.87 23.48
CA GLY A 92 -11.04 3.56 23.71
C GLY A 92 -10.84 2.57 22.56
N PRO A 93 -11.16 1.28 22.76
CA PRO A 93 -11.11 0.28 21.69
C PRO A 93 -12.13 0.62 20.58
N LEU A 94 -11.72 0.43 19.33
CA LEU A 94 -12.58 0.66 18.16
C LEU A 94 -13.71 -0.37 18.12
N SER A 95 -14.91 0.06 17.75
CA SER A 95 -16.01 -0.86 17.48
C SER A 95 -15.75 -1.67 16.20
N ARG A 96 -16.39 -2.82 16.09
CA ARG A 96 -16.34 -3.68 14.89
C ARG A 96 -16.63 -2.89 13.61
N ASP A 97 -17.74 -2.15 13.59
CA ASP A 97 -18.15 -1.37 12.42
C ASP A 97 -17.10 -0.34 12.00
N VAL A 98 -16.49 0.33 12.98
CA VAL A 98 -15.41 1.31 12.71
C VAL A 98 -14.18 0.60 12.14
N VAL A 99 -13.79 -0.56 12.68
CA VAL A 99 -12.67 -1.34 12.14
C VAL A 99 -12.95 -1.77 10.70
N LEU A 100 -14.13 -2.32 10.42
CA LEU A 100 -14.52 -2.73 9.07
C LEU A 100 -14.57 -1.55 8.11
N GLN A 101 -15.10 -0.41 8.55
CA GLN A 101 -15.12 0.82 7.75
C GLN A 101 -13.71 1.33 7.45
N ILE A 102 -12.78 1.28 8.41
CA ILE A 102 -11.37 1.64 8.20
C ILE A 102 -10.75 0.70 7.15
N MET A 103 -10.93 -0.61 7.29
CA MET A 103 -10.40 -1.61 6.34
C MET A 103 -10.96 -1.42 4.93
N ARG A 104 -12.28 -1.25 4.82
CA ARG A 104 -12.95 -0.97 3.54
C ARG A 104 -12.40 0.28 2.87
N GLY A 105 -12.14 1.33 3.64
CA GLY A 105 -11.54 2.57 3.14
C GLY A 105 -10.10 2.44 2.69
N MET A 106 -9.30 1.65 3.41
CA MET A 106 -7.94 1.31 2.98
C MET A 106 -7.97 0.59 1.63
N LEU A 107 -8.79 -0.45 1.48
CA LEU A 107 -8.92 -1.19 0.22
C LEU A 107 -9.44 -0.30 -0.92
N SER A 108 -10.46 0.54 -0.65
CA SER A 108 -11.06 1.41 -1.68
C SER A 108 -10.05 2.40 -2.25
N GLN A 109 -9.23 3.02 -1.40
CA GLN A 109 -8.20 3.95 -1.89
C GLN A 109 -7.07 3.24 -2.60
N THR A 110 -6.67 2.08 -2.10
CA THR A 110 -5.64 1.27 -2.72
C THR A 110 -6.07 0.74 -4.10
N SER A 111 -7.36 0.42 -4.30
CA SER A 111 -7.92 0.03 -5.61
C SER A 111 -7.92 1.16 -6.65
N ALA A 112 -7.82 2.42 -6.22
CA ALA A 112 -7.69 3.55 -7.15
C ALA A 112 -6.31 3.62 -7.83
N GLU A 113 -5.31 2.87 -7.33
CA GLU A 113 -3.94 2.86 -7.85
C GLU A 113 -3.49 1.41 -8.16
N ALA A 114 -4.03 0.80 -9.23
CA ALA A 114 -3.69 -0.58 -9.62
C ALA A 114 -2.18 -0.84 -9.77
N GLU A 115 -1.42 0.16 -10.19
CA GLU A 115 0.05 0.10 -10.30
C GLU A 115 0.74 -0.10 -8.95
N VAL A 116 0.21 0.51 -7.89
CA VAL A 116 0.73 0.35 -6.52
C VAL A 116 0.49 -1.07 -6.02
N ILE A 117 -0.70 -1.60 -6.23
CA ILE A 117 -1.01 -2.99 -5.84
C ILE A 117 -0.17 -3.99 -6.63
N ARG A 118 -0.04 -3.80 -7.94
CA ARG A 118 0.83 -4.63 -8.79
C ARG A 118 2.27 -4.63 -8.28
N LEU A 119 2.81 -3.45 -7.95
CA LEU A 119 4.14 -3.32 -7.39
C LEU A 119 4.29 -4.04 -6.04
N LEU A 120 3.34 -3.86 -5.12
CA LEU A 120 3.37 -4.51 -3.82
C LEU A 120 3.34 -6.03 -3.95
N THR A 121 2.44 -6.55 -4.78
CA THR A 121 2.36 -7.97 -5.09
C THR A 121 3.67 -8.50 -5.65
N MET A 122 4.29 -7.80 -6.61
CA MET A 122 5.56 -8.20 -7.19
C MET A 122 6.70 -8.20 -6.15
N LEU A 123 6.83 -7.13 -5.38
CA LEU A 123 7.88 -6.99 -4.38
C LEU A 123 7.73 -7.99 -3.23
N GLN A 124 6.51 -8.35 -2.84
CA GLN A 124 6.28 -9.40 -1.84
C GLN A 124 6.83 -10.75 -2.28
N ILE A 125 6.75 -11.07 -3.58
CA ILE A 125 7.30 -12.30 -4.13
C ILE A 125 8.83 -12.22 -4.24
N GLU A 126 9.37 -11.14 -4.83
CA GLU A 126 10.81 -10.98 -4.99
C GLU A 126 11.54 -10.91 -3.64
N ALA A 127 10.93 -10.28 -2.63
CA ALA A 127 11.49 -10.19 -1.29
C ALA A 127 11.50 -11.51 -0.51
N LEU A 128 10.98 -12.61 -1.05
CA LEU A 128 11.20 -13.94 -0.46
C LEU A 128 12.65 -14.39 -0.58
N ASP A 129 13.38 -13.85 -1.57
CA ASP A 129 14.82 -14.03 -1.71
C ASP A 129 15.55 -13.15 -0.67
N PRO A 130 16.32 -13.74 0.28
CA PRO A 130 17.06 -12.98 1.29
C PRO A 130 18.09 -12.00 0.71
N ASP A 131 18.59 -12.25 -0.50
CA ASP A 131 19.57 -11.39 -1.17
C ASP A 131 18.90 -10.22 -1.91
N HIS A 132 17.57 -10.15 -1.92
CA HIS A 132 16.86 -9.06 -2.57
C HIS A 132 17.01 -7.75 -1.78
N PRO A 133 17.32 -6.59 -2.40
CA PRO A 133 17.53 -5.34 -1.66
C PRO A 133 16.31 -4.83 -0.88
N ALA A 134 15.10 -5.28 -1.25
CA ALA A 134 13.87 -4.96 -0.51
C ALA A 134 13.56 -5.95 0.64
N HIS A 135 14.31 -7.05 0.78
CA HIS A 135 13.97 -8.17 1.68
C HIS A 135 13.66 -7.70 3.10
N GLU A 136 14.64 -7.07 3.76
CA GLU A 136 14.52 -6.65 5.16
C GLU A 136 13.32 -5.71 5.37
N ARG A 137 13.17 -4.72 4.48
CA ARG A 137 12.10 -3.73 4.59
C ARG A 137 10.71 -4.34 4.36
N ILE A 138 10.56 -5.20 3.36
CA ILE A 138 9.27 -5.87 3.10
C ILE A 138 8.93 -6.85 4.23
N MET A 139 9.91 -7.59 4.77
CA MET A 139 9.70 -8.47 5.93
C MET A 139 9.32 -7.69 7.18
N GLN A 140 9.99 -6.56 7.45
CA GLN A 140 9.64 -5.68 8.56
C GLN A 140 8.22 -5.10 8.40
N ASN A 141 7.89 -4.59 7.21
CA ASN A 141 6.55 -4.05 6.95
C ASN A 141 5.46 -5.13 7.08
N SER A 142 5.74 -6.35 6.65
CA SER A 142 4.81 -7.49 6.79
C SER A 142 4.56 -7.82 8.26
N ARG A 143 5.62 -7.87 9.08
CA ARG A 143 5.51 -8.06 10.54
C ARG A 143 4.70 -6.94 11.20
N SER A 144 5.06 -5.68 10.94
CA SER A 144 4.34 -4.53 11.52
C SER A 144 2.88 -4.47 11.09
N THR A 145 2.58 -4.86 9.85
CA THR A 145 1.19 -4.93 9.35
C THR A 145 0.40 -6.03 10.05
N PHE A 146 1.01 -7.20 10.23
CA PHE A 146 0.43 -8.29 10.99
C PHE A 146 0.16 -7.91 12.46
N ASP A 147 1.10 -7.23 13.11
CA ASP A 147 0.93 -6.77 14.50
C ASP A 147 -0.18 -5.73 14.62
N ARG A 148 -0.26 -4.78 13.68
CA ARG A 148 -1.36 -3.79 13.62
C ARG A 148 -2.72 -4.44 13.44
N PHE A 149 -2.86 -5.40 12.51
CA PHE A 149 -4.12 -6.12 12.31
C PHE A 149 -4.48 -6.95 13.54
N SER A 150 -3.50 -7.59 14.17
CA SER A 150 -3.72 -8.36 15.40
C SER A 150 -4.25 -7.48 16.53
N ALA A 151 -3.66 -6.30 16.74
CA ALA A 151 -4.12 -5.34 17.74
C ALA A 151 -5.53 -4.79 17.44
N LEU A 152 -5.84 -4.53 16.15
CA LEU A 152 -7.18 -4.08 15.75
C LEU A 152 -8.27 -5.13 16.01
N PHE A 153 -7.93 -6.42 15.95
CA PHE A 153 -8.87 -7.52 16.13
C PHE A 153 -8.94 -8.03 17.58
N GLU A 154 -8.02 -7.63 18.44
CA GLU A 154 -7.98 -8.01 19.86
C GLU A 154 -9.32 -7.79 20.60
N PRO A 155 -10.01 -6.65 20.46
CA PRO A 155 -11.31 -6.46 21.10
C PRO A 155 -12.47 -7.16 20.38
N LEU A 156 -12.26 -7.72 19.19
CA LEU A 156 -13.32 -8.17 18.28
C LEU A 156 -13.50 -9.69 18.24
N CYS A 157 -12.48 -10.47 18.62
CA CYS A 157 -12.50 -11.93 18.48
C CYS A 157 -11.57 -12.62 19.50
N HIS A 158 -11.76 -13.94 19.68
CA HIS A 158 -10.97 -14.74 20.63
C HIS A 158 -9.52 -14.97 20.17
N ASP A 159 -9.30 -15.17 18.87
CA ASP A 159 -8.00 -15.51 18.28
C ASP A 159 -7.50 -14.43 17.28
N PRO A 160 -7.20 -13.20 17.74
CA PRO A 160 -6.94 -12.05 16.87
C PRO A 160 -5.76 -12.27 15.91
N ARG A 161 -4.72 -12.98 16.35
CA ARG A 161 -3.56 -13.32 15.51
C ARG A 161 -3.89 -14.31 14.40
N VAL A 162 -4.85 -15.21 14.61
CA VAL A 162 -5.32 -16.15 13.58
C VAL A 162 -6.17 -15.40 12.57
N VAL A 163 -7.12 -14.59 13.05
CA VAL A 163 -8.00 -13.76 12.22
C VAL A 163 -7.17 -12.76 11.39
N ALA A 164 -6.17 -12.11 11.98
CA ALA A 164 -5.26 -11.20 11.27
C ALA A 164 -4.52 -11.90 10.11
N ARG A 165 -4.00 -13.11 10.35
CA ARG A 165 -3.33 -13.90 9.31
C ARG A 165 -4.29 -14.25 8.16
N GLN A 166 -5.49 -14.70 8.49
CA GLN A 166 -6.51 -15.06 7.51
C GLN A 166 -6.95 -13.84 6.70
N ALA A 167 -7.24 -12.71 7.36
CA ALA A 167 -7.63 -11.47 6.71
C ALA A 167 -6.53 -10.95 5.76
N LEU A 168 -5.26 -10.97 6.16
CA LEU A 168 -4.15 -10.55 5.31
C LEU A 168 -3.91 -11.49 4.12
N ALA A 169 -3.94 -12.81 4.34
CA ALA A 169 -3.80 -13.79 3.27
C ALA A 169 -4.92 -13.65 2.23
N MET A 170 -6.16 -13.51 2.73
CA MET A 170 -7.34 -13.26 1.91
C MET A 170 -7.23 -11.94 1.15
N MET A 171 -6.83 -10.85 1.79
CA MET A 171 -6.63 -9.54 1.13
C MET A 171 -5.64 -9.65 -0.03
N ASN A 172 -4.49 -10.31 0.18
CA ASN A 172 -3.49 -10.51 -0.87
C ASN A 172 -4.05 -11.35 -2.03
N GLY A 173 -4.83 -12.39 -1.74
CA GLY A 173 -5.51 -13.19 -2.77
C GLY A 173 -6.55 -12.39 -3.56
N LEU A 174 -7.35 -11.57 -2.88
CA LEU A 174 -8.34 -10.71 -3.52
C LEU A 174 -7.69 -9.65 -4.42
N TYR A 175 -6.54 -9.08 -4.02
CA TYR A 175 -5.77 -8.18 -4.87
C TYR A 175 -5.30 -8.86 -6.16
N LEU A 176 -4.87 -10.13 -6.09
CA LEU A 176 -4.49 -10.89 -7.28
C LEU A 176 -5.68 -11.06 -8.24
N LEU A 177 -6.82 -11.53 -7.72
CA LEU A 177 -8.04 -11.71 -8.52
C LEU A 177 -8.50 -10.40 -9.17
N TRP A 178 -8.42 -9.30 -8.41
CA TRP A 178 -8.74 -7.95 -8.92
C TRP A 178 -7.78 -7.47 -10.01
N LEU A 179 -6.48 -7.78 -9.90
CA LEU A 179 -5.50 -7.43 -10.94
C LEU A 179 -5.67 -8.26 -12.22
N GLU A 180 -6.27 -9.45 -12.12
CA GLU A 180 -6.54 -10.36 -13.24
C GLU A 180 -7.80 -9.97 -14.02
N ASP A 181 -8.87 -9.56 -13.33
CA ASP A 181 -10.17 -9.25 -13.93
C ASP A 181 -10.67 -7.84 -13.56
N PRO A 182 -10.76 -6.90 -14.53
CA PRO A 182 -11.33 -5.57 -14.32
C PRO A 182 -12.79 -5.54 -13.84
N CYS A 183 -13.54 -6.63 -14.03
CA CYS A 183 -14.92 -6.76 -13.56
C CYS A 183 -15.02 -7.26 -12.11
N PHE A 184 -13.92 -7.67 -11.49
CA PHE A 184 -13.91 -8.16 -10.11
C PHE A 184 -14.16 -7.02 -9.11
N ASP A 185 -15.23 -7.14 -8.32
CA ASP A 185 -15.53 -6.18 -7.27
C ASP A 185 -14.79 -6.52 -5.98
N LEU A 186 -13.57 -5.97 -5.86
CA LEU A 186 -12.69 -6.17 -4.71
C LEU A 186 -13.35 -5.83 -3.37
N ILE A 187 -14.17 -4.77 -3.34
CA ILE A 187 -14.76 -4.27 -2.10
C ILE A 187 -15.89 -5.18 -1.65
N VAL A 188 -16.77 -5.58 -2.58
CA VAL A 188 -17.87 -6.51 -2.26
C VAL A 188 -17.33 -7.86 -1.80
N GLU A 189 -16.30 -8.39 -2.47
CA GLU A 189 -15.71 -9.68 -2.08
C GLU A 189 -14.95 -9.60 -0.76
N TRP A 190 -14.28 -8.47 -0.48
CA TRP A 190 -13.71 -8.21 0.83
C TRP A 190 -14.78 -8.17 1.93
N ASP A 191 -15.84 -7.38 1.75
CA ASP A 191 -16.91 -7.21 2.74
C ASP A 191 -17.57 -8.57 3.07
N ARG A 192 -17.84 -9.40 2.06
CA ARG A 192 -18.37 -10.77 2.26
C ARG A 192 -17.45 -11.69 3.04
N ALA A 193 -16.14 -11.55 2.83
CA ALA A 193 -15.18 -12.49 3.37
C ALA A 193 -14.74 -12.10 4.78
N ILE A 194 -14.59 -10.79 5.06
CA ILE A 194 -14.27 -10.29 6.41
C ILE A 194 -15.44 -10.50 7.39
N GLU A 195 -16.69 -10.45 6.91
CA GLU A 195 -17.88 -10.77 7.72
C GLU A 195 -17.83 -12.20 8.30
N LYS A 196 -17.27 -13.16 7.56
CA LYS A 196 -17.11 -14.54 8.04
C LYS A 196 -16.02 -14.67 9.10
N LEU A 197 -14.98 -13.84 9.01
CA LEU A 197 -13.84 -13.85 9.93
C LEU A 197 -14.13 -13.08 11.22
N LEU A 198 -14.96 -12.05 11.14
CA LEU A 198 -15.38 -11.22 12.25
C LEU A 198 -16.91 -11.14 12.22
N PRO A 199 -17.67 -12.19 12.54
CA PRO A 199 -19.13 -12.13 12.47
C PRO A 199 -19.69 -11.08 13.43
N ASP A 200 -20.82 -10.46 13.06
CA ASP A 200 -21.60 -9.69 14.01
C ASP A 200 -22.01 -10.57 15.19
N ASN A 201 -21.36 -10.34 16.33
CA ASN A 201 -21.80 -10.91 17.59
C ASN A 201 -23.08 -10.17 18.03
N VAL A 202 -24.21 -10.41 17.36
CA VAL A 202 -25.52 -10.16 17.96
C VAL A 202 -25.70 -11.19 19.07
N ARG A 203 -24.98 -11.03 20.19
CA ARG A 203 -25.42 -11.58 21.47
C ARG A 203 -26.26 -10.53 22.16
N GLY A 204 -27.52 -10.48 21.75
CA GLY A 204 -28.59 -10.11 22.66
C GLY A 204 -28.99 -11.31 23.53
N LYS A 205 -29.06 -11.07 24.84
CA LYS A 205 -29.92 -11.69 25.87
C LYS A 205 -29.91 -13.22 26.08
N GLY A 206 -29.57 -13.61 27.32
CA GLY A 206 -30.14 -14.78 27.99
C GLY A 206 -29.12 -15.74 28.59
N GLU A 207 -28.63 -15.46 29.80
CA GLU A 207 -28.79 -16.28 31.02
C GLU A 207 -28.32 -15.47 32.24
#